data_AF-A0A544TSZ7-F1
#
_entry.id   AF-A0A544TSZ7-F1
#
_cell.length_a   1.000
_cell.length_b   1.000
_cell.length_c   1.000
_cell.angle_alpha   90.00
_cell.angle_beta   90.00
_cell.angle_gamma   90.00
#
_symmetry.space_group_name_H-M   'P 1'
#
loop_
_entity.id
_entity.type
_entity.pdbx_description
1 polymer ?
#
loop_
_entity_poly.entity_id
_entity_poly.type
_entity_poly.pdbx_seq_one_letter_code
_entity_poly.pdbx_strand_id
1 'polypeptide(L)'
;MKRRRRTEILIQGDERLADRLAQSIIDTYECREIVAPQYGLTMIKMRESAKNSLFYIGEVLITEAKVEIDNCIGIGIVVGMKDELAKQLAIIDAAYKADLPETTIWESQLIEAEQIIKKEQAKKQAELFKTKVSFETMEV
;
A
#
# COMPACT_ATOMS: atom_id res chain seq x y z
N MET A 1 3.88 -12.60 6.85
CA MET A 1 2.67 -11.93 6.31
C MET A 1 2.49 -11.98 4.77
N LYS A 2 1.26 -12.04 4.23
CA LYS A 2 0.97 -12.01 2.76
C LYS A 2 1.36 -10.65 2.12
N ARG A 3 1.92 -10.67 0.90
CA ARG A 3 2.36 -9.49 0.14
C ARG A 3 1.30 -8.38 0.05
N ARG A 4 0.08 -8.72 -0.38
CA ARG A 4 -1.01 -7.74 -0.50
C ARG A 4 -1.29 -7.00 0.81
N ARG A 5 -1.34 -7.73 1.93
CA ARG A 5 -1.63 -7.18 3.26
C ARG A 5 -0.54 -6.21 3.73
N ARG A 6 0.75 -6.54 3.55
CA ARG A 6 1.84 -5.61 3.92
C ARG A 6 1.79 -4.33 3.10
N THR A 7 1.56 -4.44 1.79
CA THR A 7 1.52 -3.28 0.92
C THR A 7 0.33 -2.39 1.26
N GLU A 8 -0.86 -2.96 1.53
CA GLU A 8 -2.02 -2.19 1.98
C GLU A 8 -1.74 -1.43 3.30
N ILE A 9 -1.11 -2.08 4.29
CA ILE A 9 -0.74 -1.44 5.56
C ILE A 9 0.25 -0.29 5.33
N LEU A 10 1.29 -0.49 4.53
CA LEU A 10 2.32 0.52 4.30
C LEU A 10 1.83 1.70 3.45
N ILE A 11 0.84 1.49 2.57
CA ILE A 11 0.22 2.57 1.78
C ILE A 11 -0.79 3.36 2.60
N GLN A 12 -1.56 2.70 3.47
CA GLN A 12 -2.62 3.34 4.28
C GLN A 12 -2.12 3.88 5.62
N GLY A 13 -0.96 3.40 6.08
CA GLY A 13 -0.36 3.76 7.36
C GLY A 13 0.55 4.98 7.30
N ASP A 14 1.37 5.12 8.34
CA ASP A 14 2.35 6.20 8.45
C ASP A 14 3.54 5.98 7.50
N GLU A 15 3.84 6.97 6.66
CA GLU A 15 5.00 6.93 5.74
C GLU A 15 6.33 6.77 6.50
N ARG A 16 6.41 7.25 7.75
CA ARG A 16 7.59 7.05 8.61
C ARG A 16 7.83 5.60 8.99
N LEU A 17 6.80 4.75 8.96
CA LEU A 17 6.99 3.33 9.17
C LEU A 17 7.75 2.73 7.98
N ALA A 18 7.28 3.00 6.75
CA ALA A 18 7.94 2.52 5.53
C ALA A 18 9.40 2.98 5.46
N ASP A 19 9.67 4.25 5.81
CA ASP A 19 11.02 4.79 5.89
C ASP A 19 11.92 4.00 6.86
N ARG A 20 11.50 3.85 8.12
CA ARG A 20 12.30 3.11 9.12
C ARG A 20 12.57 1.67 8.72
N LEU A 21 11.59 0.98 8.15
CA LEU A 21 11.77 -0.40 7.67
C LEU A 21 12.77 -0.45 6.52
N ALA A 22 12.65 0.46 5.54
CA ALA A 22 13.57 0.52 4.42
C ALA A 22 15.01 0.85 4.87
N GLN A 23 15.19 1.82 5.78
CA GLN A 23 16.51 2.18 6.30
C GLN A 23 17.22 1.01 6.98
N SER A 24 16.49 0.19 7.74
CA SER A 24 17.08 -1.00 8.39
C SER A 24 17.70 -2.00 7.39
N ILE A 25 17.21 -2.00 6.15
CA ILE A 25 17.78 -2.82 5.07
C ILE A 25 18.92 -2.09 4.37
N ILE A 26 18.75 -0.79 4.06
CA ILE A 26 19.77 0.02 3.38
C ILE A 26 21.08 0.04 4.19
N ASP A 27 20.99 0.08 5.52
CA ASP A 27 22.15 0.11 6.41
C ASP A 27 22.92 -1.23 6.47
N THR A 28 22.25 -2.34 6.13
CA THR A 28 22.75 -3.70 6.35
C THR A 28 23.08 -4.43 5.05
N TYR A 29 22.35 -4.16 3.97
CA TYR A 29 22.41 -4.89 2.71
C TYR A 29 22.66 -3.95 1.52
N GLU A 30 23.35 -4.48 0.50
CA GLU A 30 23.53 -3.75 -0.75
C GLU A 30 22.20 -3.71 -1.53
N CYS A 31 21.62 -2.52 -1.64
CA CYS A 31 20.38 -2.29 -2.37
C CYS A 31 20.70 -1.70 -3.76
N ARG A 32 20.52 -2.51 -4.81
CA ARG A 32 20.73 -2.05 -6.19
C ARG A 32 19.44 -1.52 -6.78
N GLU A 33 19.44 -0.25 -7.17
CA GLU A 33 18.31 0.34 -7.89
C GLU A 33 18.31 -0.12 -9.35
N ILE A 34 17.27 -0.85 -9.77
CA ILE A 34 17.08 -1.27 -11.16
C ILE A 34 16.31 -0.20 -11.92
N VAL A 35 15.24 0.31 -11.30
CA VAL A 35 14.42 1.39 -11.82
C VAL A 35 14.25 2.41 -10.70
N ALA A 36 14.85 3.58 -10.91
CA ALA A 36 14.65 4.74 -10.07
C ALA A 36 13.17 5.11 -10.01
N PRO A 37 12.69 5.76 -8.93
CA PRO A 37 11.32 6.25 -8.89
C PRO A 37 10.97 7.05 -10.14
N GLN A 38 10.02 6.52 -10.91
CA GLN A 38 9.57 7.14 -12.16
C GLN A 38 8.06 7.24 -12.20
N TYR A 39 7.58 8.32 -12.82
CA TYR A 39 6.16 8.56 -12.98
C TYR A 39 5.59 7.82 -14.18
N GLY A 40 4.43 7.22 -13.99
CA GLY A 40 3.66 6.55 -15.03
C GLY A 40 2.18 6.90 -14.92
N LEU A 41 1.44 6.59 -15.97
CA LEU A 41 -0.01 6.67 -15.98
C LEU A 41 -0.57 5.25 -16.09
N THR A 42 -1.58 4.94 -15.29
CA THR A 42 -2.29 3.66 -15.38
C THR A 42 -3.78 3.89 -15.60
N MET A 43 -4.37 3.11 -16.50
CA MET A 43 -5.78 3.21 -16.83
C MET A 43 -6.65 2.62 -15.70
N ILE A 44 -7.61 3.39 -15.19
CA ILE A 44 -8.60 2.88 -14.25
C ILE A 44 -9.65 2.06 -15.01
N LYS A 45 -9.76 0.79 -14.62
CA LYS A 45 -10.77 -0.14 -15.12
C LYS A 45 -11.97 -0.16 -14.17
N MET A 46 -13.16 0.07 -14.71
CA MET A 46 -14.43 -0.03 -14.01
C MET A 46 -15.34 -1.03 -14.76
N ARG A 47 -16.27 -1.66 -14.03
CA ARG A 47 -17.40 -2.36 -14.66
C ARG A 47 -18.64 -1.51 -14.55
N GLU A 48 -19.29 -1.23 -15.66
CA GLU A 48 -20.54 -0.47 -15.65
C GLU A 48 -21.70 -1.34 -15.15
N SER A 49 -22.72 -0.72 -14.54
CA SER A 49 -23.77 -1.42 -13.80
C SER A 49 -24.90 -2.00 -14.66
N ALA A 50 -25.08 -1.54 -15.90
CA ALA A 50 -26.16 -1.98 -16.78
C ALA A 50 -25.87 -3.33 -17.47
N LYS A 51 -24.65 -3.56 -17.97
CA LYS A 51 -24.25 -4.80 -18.67
C LYS A 51 -22.98 -5.45 -18.12
N ASN A 52 -22.42 -4.95 -17.01
CA ASN A 52 -21.19 -5.45 -16.39
C ASN A 52 -19.95 -5.46 -17.34
N SER A 53 -19.98 -4.62 -18.37
CA SER A 53 -18.92 -4.51 -19.38
C SER A 53 -17.71 -3.74 -18.84
N LEU A 54 -16.53 -4.06 -19.37
CA LEU A 54 -15.28 -3.39 -18.98
C LEU A 54 -15.23 -2.00 -19.60
N PHE A 55 -15.08 -0.98 -18.77
CA PHE A 55 -14.99 0.42 -19.18
C PHE A 55 -13.75 1.07 -18.57
N TYR A 56 -13.16 2.03 -19.30
CA TYR A 56 -11.96 2.73 -18.89
C TYR A 56 -12.29 4.19 -18.60
N ILE A 57 -12.35 4.56 -17.31
CA ILE A 57 -12.86 5.89 -16.89
C ILE A 57 -11.81 7.01 -16.98
N GLY A 58 -10.54 6.66 -17.17
CA GLY A 58 -9.44 7.61 -17.25
C GLY A 58 -8.12 7.01 -16.77
N GLU A 59 -7.16 7.89 -16.52
CA GLU A 59 -5.79 7.57 -16.10
C GLU A 59 -5.52 8.11 -14.69
N VAL A 60 -4.67 7.39 -13.95
CA VAL A 60 -4.14 7.83 -12.66
C VAL A 60 -2.62 7.87 -12.73
N LEU A 61 -2.06 8.97 -12.22
CA LEU A 61 -0.64 9.10 -11.99
C LEU A 61 -0.18 8.15 -10.89
N ILE A 62 0.85 7.39 -11.21
CA ILE A 62 1.53 6.49 -10.28
C ILE A 62 3.03 6.80 -10.27
N THR A 63 3.68 6.54 -9.15
CA THR A 63 5.12 6.37 -9.09
C THR A 63 5.43 4.88 -8.96
N GLU A 64 6.36 4.37 -9.78
CA GLU A 64 6.91 3.02 -9.64
C GLU A 64 8.42 3.04 -9.38
N ALA A 65 8.89 2.07 -8.61
CA ALA A 65 10.31 1.84 -8.36
C ALA A 65 10.61 0.33 -8.30
N LYS A 66 11.83 -0.06 -8.69
CA LYS A 66 12.31 -1.45 -8.61
C LYS A 66 13.70 -1.51 -8.03
N VAL A 67 13.88 -2.36 -7.03
CA VAL A 67 15.13 -2.54 -6.30
C VAL A 67 15.45 -4.04 -6.24
N GLU A 68 16.72 -4.37 -6.32
CA GLU A 68 17.27 -5.71 -6.17
C GLU A 68 18.09 -5.80 -4.89
N ILE A 69 17.86 -6.88 -4.13
CA ILE A 69 18.58 -7.26 -2.92
C ILE A 69 18.74 -8.76 -2.97
N ASP A 70 19.96 -9.29 -2.80
CA ASP A 70 20.26 -10.73 -2.87
C ASP A 70 19.62 -11.44 -4.08
N ASN A 71 19.78 -10.86 -5.28
CA ASN A 71 19.19 -11.32 -6.55
C ASN A 71 17.65 -11.39 -6.57
N CYS A 72 16.99 -10.78 -5.59
CA CYS A 72 15.53 -10.72 -5.49
C CYS A 72 15.03 -9.32 -5.83
N ILE A 73 14.18 -9.24 -6.85
CA ILE A 73 13.63 -7.96 -7.33
C ILE A 73 12.34 -7.62 -6.58
N GLY A 74 12.36 -6.55 -5.80
CA GLY A 74 11.19 -5.91 -5.20
C GLY A 74 10.59 -4.82 -6.07
N ILE A 75 9.28 -4.61 -5.92
CA ILE A 75 8.53 -3.61 -6.70
C ILE A 75 7.66 -2.79 -5.75
N GLY A 76 7.79 -1.47 -5.85
CA GLY A 76 6.92 -0.50 -5.18
C GLY A 76 6.13 0.30 -6.21
N ILE A 77 4.81 0.36 -6.06
CA ILE A 77 3.92 1.15 -6.91
C ILE A 77 2.96 1.90 -6.01
N VAL A 78 2.86 3.21 -6.20
CA VAL A 78 2.05 4.11 -5.37
C VAL A 78 1.30 5.09 -6.26
N VAL A 79 0.09 5.48 -5.85
CA VAL A 79 -0.69 6.53 -6.52
C VAL A 79 -0.15 7.91 -6.14
N GLY A 80 -0.03 8.78 -7.14
CA GLY A 80 0.50 10.15 -7.00
C GLY A 80 2.01 10.24 -7.18
N MET A 81 2.56 11.41 -6.87
CA MET A 81 4.01 11.68 -6.94
C MET A 81 4.64 11.38 -5.57
N LYS A 82 4.96 10.10 -5.33
CA LYS A 82 5.50 9.65 -4.03
C LYS A 82 6.77 8.81 -4.22
N ASP A 83 7.86 9.48 -4.58
CA ASP A 83 9.13 8.85 -4.96
C ASP A 83 9.76 8.05 -3.82
N GLU A 84 9.84 8.68 -2.65
CA GLU A 84 10.41 8.08 -1.46
C GLU A 84 9.63 6.82 -1.05
N LEU A 85 8.29 6.93 -0.98
CA LEU A 85 7.45 5.80 -0.61
C LEU A 85 7.51 4.67 -1.63
N ALA A 86 7.53 4.98 -2.93
CA ALA A 86 7.67 3.96 -3.97
C ALA A 86 9.00 3.19 -3.82
N LYS A 87 10.10 3.90 -3.55
CA LYS A 87 11.41 3.31 -3.31
C LYS A 87 11.42 2.44 -2.05
N GLN A 88 10.92 2.97 -0.93
CA GLN A 88 10.82 2.25 0.34
C GLN A 88 10.02 0.95 0.19
N LEU A 89 8.88 1.00 -0.52
CA LEU A 89 8.07 -0.19 -0.79
C LEU A 89 8.80 -1.21 -1.67
N ALA A 90 9.59 -0.76 -2.66
CA ALA A 90 10.39 -1.65 -3.49
C ALA A 90 11.45 -2.38 -2.66
N ILE A 91 12.15 -1.67 -1.76
CA ILE A 91 13.15 -2.24 -0.84
C ILE A 91 12.50 -3.27 0.09
N ILE A 92 11.41 -2.90 0.75
CA ILE A 92 10.69 -3.79 1.68
C ILE A 92 10.18 -5.04 0.93
N ASP A 93 9.67 -4.88 -0.29
CA ASP A 93 9.22 -6.01 -1.10
C ASP A 93 10.36 -6.94 -1.53
N ALA A 94 11.55 -6.39 -1.83
CA ALA A 94 12.76 -7.16 -2.13
C ALA A 94 13.23 -7.94 -0.90
N ALA A 95 13.31 -7.28 0.26
CA ALA A 95 13.69 -7.89 1.54
C ALA A 95 12.79 -9.09 1.91
N TYR A 96 11.47 -8.96 1.71
CA TYR A 96 10.53 -10.07 1.92
C TYR A 96 10.66 -11.20 0.90
N LYS A 97 11.21 -10.96 -0.30
CA LYS A 97 11.45 -12.01 -1.30
C LYS A 97 12.77 -12.73 -1.05
N ALA A 98 13.77 -12.01 -0.56
CA ALA A 98 15.06 -12.53 -0.13
C ALA A 98 15.00 -13.27 1.23
N ASP A 99 13.84 -13.26 1.91
CA ASP A 99 13.60 -13.91 3.21
C ASP A 99 14.57 -13.44 4.29
N LEU A 100 14.82 -12.12 4.33
CA LEU A 100 15.76 -11.50 5.26
C LEU A 100 15.26 -11.58 6.72
N PRO A 101 16.16 -11.74 7.71
CA PRO A 101 15.79 -11.93 9.12
C PRO A 101 14.99 -10.76 9.72
N GLU A 102 15.24 -9.53 9.27
CA GLU A 102 14.56 -8.30 9.73
C GLU A 102 13.06 -8.33 9.46
N THR A 103 12.63 -9.08 8.43
CA THR A 103 11.22 -9.20 8.06
C THR A 103 10.36 -9.83 9.16
N THR A 104 10.98 -10.63 10.05
CA THR A 104 10.34 -11.22 11.24
C THR A 104 10.05 -10.16 12.30
N ILE A 105 11.00 -9.24 12.51
CA ILE A 105 10.87 -8.14 13.49
C ILE A 105 9.75 -7.20 13.07
N TRP A 106 9.66 -6.91 11.77
CA TRP A 106 8.65 -6.02 11.20
C TRP A 106 7.22 -6.52 11.36
N GLU A 107 7.00 -7.84 11.48
CA GLU A 107 5.64 -8.39 11.54
C GLU A 107 4.86 -7.82 12.74
N SER A 108 5.51 -7.68 13.90
CA SER A 108 4.92 -7.04 15.07
C SER A 108 4.50 -5.58 14.83
N GLN A 109 5.39 -4.78 14.21
CA GLN A 109 5.14 -3.37 13.91
C GLN A 109 4.03 -3.18 12.87
N LEU A 110 3.99 -4.05 11.85
CA LEU A 110 2.96 -4.02 10.81
C LEU A 110 1.59 -4.42 11.36
N ILE A 111 1.53 -5.37 12.30
CA ILE A 111 0.28 -5.74 12.98
C ILE A 111 -0.25 -4.56 13.81
N GLU A 112 0.61 -3.88 14.56
CA GLU A 112 0.22 -2.69 15.33
C GLU A 112 -0.31 -1.58 14.42
N ALA A 113 0.43 -1.28 13.33
CA ALA A 113 0.00 -0.29 12.34
C ALA A 113 -1.37 -0.64 11.72
N GLU A 114 -1.62 -1.91 11.42
CA GLU A 114 -2.92 -2.36 10.91
C GLU A 114 -4.06 -2.09 11.89
N GLN A 115 -3.84 -2.28 13.19
CA GLN A 115 -4.86 -2.01 14.22
C GLN A 115 -5.18 -0.51 14.31
N ILE A 116 -4.15 0.35 14.22
CA ILE A 116 -4.32 1.80 14.19
C ILE A 116 -5.16 2.21 12.99
N ILE A 117 -4.81 1.72 11.79
CA ILE A 117 -5.56 2.00 10.55
C ILE A 117 -7.03 1.57 10.69
N LYS A 118 -7.28 0.35 11.19
CA LYS A 118 -8.64 -0.16 11.40
C LYS A 118 -9.44 0.70 12.38
N LYS A 119 -8.81 1.14 13.46
CA LYS A 119 -9.45 2.02 14.46
C LYS A 119 -9.82 3.37 13.87
N GLU A 120 -8.96 3.96 13.05
CA GLU A 120 -9.25 5.21 12.35
C GLU A 120 -10.36 5.05 11.32
N GLN A 121 -10.35 3.96 10.54
CA GLN A 121 -11.41 3.64 9.59
C GLN A 121 -12.76 3.46 10.29
N ALA A 122 -12.80 2.72 11.39
CA ALA A 122 -14.01 2.53 12.19
C ALA A 122 -14.54 3.86 12.74
N LYS A 123 -13.65 4.75 13.20
CA LYS A 123 -14.03 6.09 13.66
C LYS A 123 -14.63 6.92 12.53
N LYS A 124 -13.99 6.96 11.35
CA LYS A 124 -14.52 7.66 10.17
C LYS A 124 -15.88 7.09 9.75
N GLN A 125 -16.03 5.77 9.78
CA GLN A 125 -17.27 5.11 9.43
C GLN A 125 -18.40 5.44 10.43
N ALA A 126 -18.11 5.49 11.73
CA ALA A 126 -19.08 5.90 12.74
C ALA A 126 -19.57 7.35 12.55
N GLU A 127 -18.68 8.27 12.14
CA GLU A 127 -19.07 9.64 11.79
C GLU A 127 -20.00 9.67 10.56
N LEU A 128 -19.70 8.89 9.52
CA LEU A 128 -20.57 8.78 8.33
C LEU A 128 -21.94 8.16 8.67
N PHE A 129 -22.02 7.24 9.64
CA PHE A 129 -23.30 6.66 10.06
C PHE A 129 -24.25 7.70 10.68
N LYS A 130 -23.74 8.82 11.22
CA LYS A 130 -24.58 9.91 11.73
C LYS A 130 -25.41 10.59 10.62
N THR A 131 -25.00 10.46 9.35
CA THR A 131 -25.75 11.01 8.20
C THR A 131 -26.66 9.97 7.55
N LYS A 132 -26.81 8.77 8.13
CA LYS A 132 -27.69 7.72 7.59
C LYS A 132 -29.14 8.07 7.90
N VAL A 133 -29.94 8.26 6.85
CA VAL A 133 -31.40 8.41 6.98
C VAL A 133 -32.03 7.03 7.19
N SER A 134 -32.83 6.89 8.25
CA SER A 134 -33.64 5.69 8.49
C SER A 134 -35.03 5.89 7.91
N PHE A 135 -35.45 4.97 7.04
CA PHE A 135 -36.80 4.89 6.50
C PHE A 135 -37.50 3.68 7.11
N GLU A 136 -37.71 3.68 8.43
CA GLU A 136 -38.61 2.73 9.07
C GLU A 136 -40.02 3.30 9.03
N THR A 137 -40.89 2.72 8.21
CA THR A 137 -42.34 2.98 8.25
C THR A 137 -42.94 2.21 9.43
N MET A 138 -43.66 2.91 10.32
CA MET A 138 -44.57 2.26 11.27
C MET A 138 -45.61 1.47 10.47
N GLU A 139 -45.59 0.14 10.58
CA GLU A 139 -46.75 -0.68 10.22
C GLU A 139 -47.89 -0.29 11.18
N VAL A 140 -49.00 0.18 10.60
CA VAL A 140 -50.26 0.46 11.30
C VAL A 140 -51.12 -0.79 11.32
#